data_AF-A0A7Y4UCI6-F1
#
_entry.id   AF-A0A7Y4UCI6-F1
#
_cell.length_a   1.000
_cell.length_b   1.000
_cell.length_c   1.000
_cell.angle_alpha   90.00
_cell.angle_beta   90.00
_cell.angle_gamma   90.00
#
_symmetry.space_group_name_H-M   'P 1'
#
loop_
_entity.id
_entity.type
_entity.pdbx_description
1 polymer ?
#
loop_
_entity_poly.entity_id
_entity_poly.type
_entity_poly.pdbx_seq_one_letter_code
_entity_poly.pdbx_strand_id
1 'polypeptide(L)'
;MQKYFCWCLLTMLVLSVPSQAQKIDGAPAKPVPVAIAANNGLRNEDAKFKGAGITLAGTFTLPSTTTLGAAPKKLPAVLLLGAQGATPRDGMVVAPEVVQPIYKLLAEHLAAQGFVTFRFDKRCAGASGCSPSLALDDYVEDARAAFELLRARPEVNPAKVFVFGHDEG
;
A
#
# COMPACT_ATOMS: atom_id res chain seq x y z
N MET A 1 28.05 46.56 1.61
CA MET A 1 26.59 46.43 1.65
C MET A 1 26.22 44.96 1.61
N GLN A 2 25.52 44.53 2.66
CA GLN A 2 25.06 43.19 3.01
C GLN A 2 24.24 42.49 1.91
N LYS A 3 24.46 41.19 1.69
CA LYS A 3 23.38 40.20 1.48
C LYS A 3 23.77 38.89 2.16
N TYR A 4 22.96 38.50 3.15
CA TYR A 4 23.03 37.23 3.86
C TYR A 4 22.55 36.09 2.97
N PHE A 5 23.27 34.97 2.97
CA PHE A 5 22.73 33.67 2.61
C PHE A 5 23.03 32.72 3.78
N CYS A 6 21.96 32.35 4.48
CA CYS A 6 21.93 31.30 5.46
C CYS A 6 21.40 30.06 4.74
N TRP A 7 22.15 28.95 4.71
CA TRP A 7 21.52 27.67 4.99
C TRP A 7 22.51 26.60 5.45
N CYS A 8 21.99 25.77 6.35
CA CYS A 8 22.64 24.80 7.22
C CYS A 8 23.68 23.90 6.55
N LEU A 9 24.82 23.76 7.23
CA LEU A 9 25.66 22.57 7.14
C LEU A 9 24.82 21.34 7.51
N LEU A 10 24.62 20.43 6.56
CA LEU A 10 24.34 19.04 6.88
C LEU A 10 25.68 18.30 6.81
N THR A 11 26.28 18.08 7.98
CA THR A 11 27.44 17.19 8.12
C THR A 11 26.96 15.77 7.82
N MET A 12 27.15 15.31 6.57
CA MET A 12 27.00 13.89 6.24
C MET A 12 28.13 13.13 6.94
N LEU A 13 27.78 12.46 8.05
CA LEU A 13 28.59 11.38 8.57
C LEU A 13 28.46 10.20 7.60
N VAL A 14 29.38 10.11 6.63
CA VAL A 14 29.53 8.91 5.81
C VAL A 14 30.14 7.83 6.69
N LEU A 15 29.30 7.05 7.35
CA LEU A 15 29.72 5.76 7.89
C LEU A 15 29.94 4.85 6.67
N SER A 16 31.20 4.66 6.28
CA SER A 16 31.52 3.63 5.28
C SER A 16 31.26 2.28 5.94
N VAL A 17 30.08 1.72 5.69
CA VAL A 17 29.88 0.28 5.89
C VAL A 17 30.74 -0.39 4.83
N PRO A 18 31.78 -1.18 5.19
CA PRO A 18 32.49 -1.96 4.20
C PRO A 18 31.47 -2.90 3.57
N SER A 19 31.14 -2.68 2.29
CA SER A 19 30.38 -3.62 1.49
C SER A 19 31.23 -4.88 1.36
N GLN A 20 31.01 -5.85 2.24
CA GLN A 20 31.40 -7.22 1.95
C GLN A 20 30.42 -7.72 0.90
N ALA A 21 30.80 -7.58 -0.37
CA ALA A 21 30.20 -8.36 -1.44
C ALA A 21 30.47 -9.82 -1.14
N GLN A 22 29.55 -10.49 -0.44
CA GLN A 22 29.53 -11.95 -0.42
C GLN A 22 29.26 -12.39 -1.86
N LYS A 23 30.27 -13.05 -2.43
CA LYS A 23 30.09 -13.86 -3.63
C LYS A 23 29.01 -14.89 -3.31
N ILE A 24 27.83 -14.71 -3.87
CA ILE A 24 26.78 -15.72 -3.83
C ILE A 24 27.22 -16.83 -4.80
N ASP A 25 28.03 -17.76 -4.31
CA ASP A 25 28.40 -18.98 -5.03
C ASP A 25 27.20 -19.95 -5.01
N GLY A 26 26.15 -19.54 -5.71
CA GLY A 26 24.95 -20.32 -5.96
C GLY A 26 24.42 -19.89 -7.32
N ALA A 27 24.09 -20.86 -8.18
CA ALA A 27 23.36 -20.57 -9.41
C ALA A 27 22.19 -19.62 -9.08
N PRO A 28 21.89 -18.61 -9.93
CA PRO A 28 20.78 -17.70 -9.66
C PRO A 28 19.58 -18.55 -9.30
N ALA A 29 19.04 -18.34 -8.09
CA ALA A 29 17.86 -19.06 -7.66
C ALA A 29 16.87 -18.95 -8.81
N LYS A 30 16.48 -20.10 -9.39
CA LYS A 30 15.47 -20.10 -10.45
C LYS A 30 14.35 -19.20 -9.95
N PRO A 31 13.84 -18.25 -10.76
CA PRO A 31 12.73 -17.41 -10.33
C PRO A 31 11.70 -18.36 -9.75
N VAL A 32 11.51 -18.31 -8.42
CA VAL A 32 10.47 -19.12 -7.80
C VAL A 32 9.23 -18.60 -8.50
N PRO A 33 8.50 -19.43 -9.26
CA PRO A 33 7.24 -18.98 -9.79
C PRO A 33 6.46 -18.57 -8.56
N VAL A 34 6.24 -17.26 -8.38
CA VAL A 34 5.15 -16.82 -7.52
C VAL A 34 3.95 -17.36 -8.27
N ALA A 35 3.51 -18.55 -7.87
CA ALA A 35 2.27 -19.12 -8.32
C ALA A 35 1.20 -18.17 -7.78
N ILE A 36 0.93 -17.11 -8.54
CA ILE A 36 -0.29 -16.35 -8.41
C ILE A 36 -1.34 -17.37 -8.81
N ALA A 37 -1.87 -18.06 -7.80
CA ALA A 37 -2.87 -19.08 -8.02
C ALA A 37 -4.03 -18.40 -8.74
N ALA A 38 -4.10 -18.67 -10.04
CA ALA A 38 -5.18 -18.21 -10.89
C ALA A 38 -6.47 -18.78 -10.29
N ASN A 39 -7.34 -17.87 -9.83
CA ASN A 39 -8.65 -18.12 -9.25
C ASN A 39 -8.67 -18.77 -7.84
N ASN A 40 -8.16 -18.04 -6.83
CA ASN A 40 -8.39 -18.35 -5.41
C ASN A 40 -9.82 -18.03 -4.90
N GLY A 41 -10.75 -17.63 -5.77
CA GLY A 41 -12.09 -17.19 -5.39
C GLY A 41 -12.14 -15.86 -4.62
N LEU A 42 -11.06 -15.08 -4.63
CA LEU A 42 -11.00 -13.77 -4.00
C LEU A 42 -12.03 -12.83 -4.64
N ARG A 43 -12.64 -11.97 -3.82
CA ARG A 43 -13.63 -10.97 -4.27
C ARG A 43 -13.02 -9.57 -4.16
N ASN A 44 -13.00 -8.86 -5.29
CA ASN A 44 -12.61 -7.46 -5.33
C ASN A 44 -13.85 -6.57 -5.38
N GLU A 45 -13.90 -5.54 -4.53
CA GLU A 45 -14.98 -4.57 -4.47
C GLU A 45 -14.41 -3.16 -4.52
N ASP A 46 -14.78 -2.39 -5.55
CA ASP A 46 -14.37 -0.99 -5.65
C ASP A 46 -15.21 -0.11 -4.72
N ALA A 47 -14.53 0.88 -4.14
CA ALA A 47 -15.13 1.85 -3.24
C ALA A 47 -14.62 3.26 -3.54
N LYS A 48 -15.45 4.24 -3.21
CA LYS A 48 -15.06 5.66 -3.18
C LYS A 48 -15.32 6.20 -1.79
N PHE A 49 -14.43 7.07 -1.33
CA PHE A 49 -14.53 7.70 -0.01
C PHE A 49 -14.00 9.13 -0.06
N LYS A 50 -14.27 9.90 1.00
CA LYS A 50 -13.78 11.26 1.13
C LYS A 50 -12.56 11.28 2.04
N GLY A 51 -11.46 11.85 1.57
CA GLY A 51 -10.25 12.10 2.35
C GLY A 51 -9.80 13.54 2.14
N ALA A 52 -9.51 14.27 3.23
CA ALA A 52 -9.14 15.70 3.27
C ALA A 52 -9.66 16.53 2.07
N GLY A 53 -11.00 16.59 1.94
CA GLY A 53 -11.71 17.41 0.95
C GLY A 53 -11.89 16.83 -0.46
N ILE A 54 -11.22 15.74 -0.82
CA ILE A 54 -11.32 15.12 -2.16
C ILE A 54 -11.98 13.75 -2.13
N THR A 55 -12.47 13.29 -3.29
CA THR A 55 -12.93 11.91 -3.46
C THR A 55 -11.75 11.04 -3.84
N LEU A 56 -11.49 10.01 -3.05
CA LEU A 56 -10.53 8.97 -3.34
C LEU A 56 -11.23 7.69 -3.78
N ALA A 57 -10.54 6.86 -4.56
CA ALA A 57 -11.03 5.59 -5.04
C ALA A 57 -10.10 4.46 -4.59
N GLY A 58 -10.67 3.36 -4.12
CA GLY A 58 -9.93 2.19 -3.63
C GLY A 58 -10.65 0.89 -3.91
N THR A 59 -9.99 -0.21 -3.56
CA THR A 59 -10.48 -1.56 -3.79
C THR A 59 -10.28 -2.39 -2.53
N PHE A 60 -11.36 -2.99 -2.05
CA PHE A 60 -11.31 -4.05 -1.07
C PHE A 60 -10.99 -5.37 -1.75
N THR A 61 -10.11 -6.17 -1.16
CA THR A 61 -9.92 -7.57 -1.56
C THR A 61 -10.27 -8.46 -0.38
N LEU A 62 -11.29 -9.29 -0.59
CA LEU A 62 -11.85 -10.18 0.42
C LEU A 62 -11.50 -11.65 0.10
N PRO A 63 -11.33 -12.48 1.14
CA PRO A 63 -11.22 -13.93 0.97
C PRO A 63 -12.48 -14.51 0.32
N SER A 64 -12.30 -15.64 -0.38
CA SER A 64 -13.40 -16.45 -0.90
C SER A 64 -14.26 -17.01 0.23
N THR A 65 -15.56 -17.21 -0.01
CA THR A 65 -16.42 -17.98 0.90
C THR A 65 -15.91 -19.41 1.10
N THR A 66 -15.23 -19.97 0.09
CA THR A 66 -14.62 -21.30 0.15
C THR A 66 -13.43 -21.38 1.14
N THR A 67 -12.72 -20.27 1.37
CA THR A 67 -11.57 -20.24 2.31
C THR A 67 -12.00 -19.96 3.76
N LEU A 68 -13.25 -19.54 3.98
CA LEU A 68 -13.75 -19.09 5.29
C LEU A 68 -14.48 -20.17 6.11
N GLY A 69 -14.89 -21.29 5.49
CA GLY A 69 -15.66 -22.34 6.17
C GLY A 69 -17.09 -21.90 6.57
N ALA A 70 -17.79 -22.75 7.32
CA ALA A 70 -19.26 -22.67 7.53
C ALA A 70 -19.77 -21.61 8.55
N ALA A 71 -18.94 -20.66 9.00
CA ALA A 71 -19.36 -19.64 9.99
C ALA A 71 -18.94 -18.22 9.58
N PRO A 72 -19.76 -17.18 9.83
CA PRO A 72 -19.36 -15.79 9.64
C PRO A 72 -18.42 -15.36 10.77
N LYS A 73 -17.13 -15.66 10.61
CA LYS A 73 -16.09 -15.10 11.49
C LYS A 73 -15.70 -13.73 10.98
N LYS A 74 -15.84 -12.69 11.81
CA LYS A 74 -15.24 -11.37 11.51
C LYS A 74 -13.73 -11.51 11.34
N LEU A 75 -13.21 -10.96 10.27
CA LEU A 75 -11.86 -11.18 9.77
C LEU A 75 -10.89 -10.07 10.22
N PRO A 76 -9.61 -10.39 10.42
CA PRO A 76 -8.60 -9.34 10.53
C PRO A 76 -8.49 -8.57 9.21
N ALA A 77 -8.03 -7.34 9.27
CA ALA A 77 -7.93 -6.49 8.10
C ALA A 77 -6.61 -5.72 8.01
N VAL A 78 -6.16 -5.42 6.78
CA VAL A 78 -4.94 -4.64 6.53
C VAL A 78 -5.23 -3.52 5.53
N LEU A 79 -4.97 -2.28 5.93
CA LEU A 79 -4.88 -1.13 5.03
C LEU A 79 -3.47 -1.08 4.43
N LEU A 80 -3.37 -1.06 3.10
CA LEU A 80 -2.10 -0.91 2.40
C LEU A 80 -1.96 0.52 1.89
N LEU A 81 -0.93 1.22 2.36
CA LEU A 81 -0.58 2.58 1.97
C LEU A 81 0.57 2.55 0.97
N GLY A 82 0.35 3.17 -0.19
CA GLY A 82 1.35 3.25 -1.25
C GLY A 82 2.44 4.29 -0.98
N ALA A 83 3.57 4.12 -1.67
CA ALA A 83 4.73 5.01 -1.66
C ALA A 83 4.42 6.47 -2.03
N GLN A 84 5.43 7.32 -1.90
CA GLN A 84 5.35 8.75 -2.19
C GLN A 84 4.75 9.08 -3.57
N GLY A 85 4.06 10.22 -3.64
CA GLY A 85 3.52 10.77 -4.88
C GLY A 85 2.21 10.16 -5.35
N ALA A 86 1.87 10.39 -6.63
CA ALA A 86 0.64 9.96 -7.28
C ALA A 86 0.66 8.45 -7.62
N THR A 87 0.78 7.62 -6.57
CA THR A 87 0.88 6.17 -6.68
C THR A 87 -0.50 5.53 -6.85
N PRO A 88 -0.74 4.73 -7.92
CA PRO A 88 -1.95 3.93 -8.08
C PRO A 88 -2.06 2.82 -7.03
N ARG A 89 -3.29 2.40 -6.71
CA ARG A 89 -3.58 1.45 -5.62
C ARG A 89 -2.91 0.07 -5.76
N ASP A 90 -2.64 -0.35 -7.00
CA ASP A 90 -2.20 -1.72 -7.26
C ASP A 90 -0.67 -1.85 -7.31
N GLY A 91 0.06 -0.76 -7.53
CA GLY A 91 1.50 -0.85 -7.75
C GLY A 91 2.22 0.48 -7.87
N MET A 92 3.52 0.40 -8.11
CA MET A 92 4.37 1.56 -8.32
C MET A 92 5.16 1.45 -9.63
N VAL A 93 5.51 2.60 -10.20
CA VAL A 93 6.44 2.69 -11.33
C VAL A 93 7.85 2.46 -10.79
N VAL A 94 8.56 1.46 -11.31
CA VAL A 94 9.95 1.13 -10.91
C VAL A 94 10.98 1.50 -11.98
N ALA A 95 10.53 1.69 -13.21
CA ALA A 95 11.28 2.25 -14.33
C ALA A 95 10.28 2.85 -15.34
N PRO A 96 10.71 3.68 -16.32
CA PRO A 96 9.82 4.20 -17.35
C PRO A 96 9.00 3.07 -17.98
N GLU A 97 7.68 3.22 -17.99
CA GLU A 97 6.71 2.23 -18.49
C GLU A 97 6.69 0.87 -17.76
N VAL A 98 7.48 0.69 -16.70
CA VAL A 98 7.51 -0.53 -15.89
C VAL A 98 6.77 -0.29 -14.58
N VAL A 99 5.57 -0.84 -14.47
CA VAL A 99 4.76 -0.84 -13.25
C VAL A 99 4.81 -2.21 -12.61
N GLN A 100 5.20 -2.28 -11.34
CA GLN A 100 5.12 -3.51 -10.55
C GLN A 100 3.87 -3.50 -9.68
N PRO A 101 2.96 -4.50 -9.80
CA PRO A 101 1.70 -4.56 -9.06
C PRO A 101 1.90 -5.06 -7.62
N ILE A 102 2.92 -4.55 -6.93
CA ILE A 102 3.38 -5.08 -5.65
C ILE A 102 2.30 -5.02 -4.56
N TYR A 103 1.52 -3.94 -4.51
CA TYR A 103 0.45 -3.79 -3.53
C TYR A 103 -0.71 -4.73 -3.82
N LYS A 104 -1.06 -4.92 -5.09
CA LYS A 104 -2.08 -5.89 -5.50
C LYS A 104 -1.69 -7.31 -5.13
N LEU A 105 -0.46 -7.72 -5.46
CA LEU A 105 0.04 -9.05 -5.14
C LEU A 105 0.05 -9.30 -3.62
N LEU A 106 0.50 -8.32 -2.84
CA LEU A 106 0.47 -8.40 -1.37
C LEU A 106 -0.96 -8.53 -0.84
N ALA A 107 -1.88 -7.73 -1.35
CA ALA A 107 -3.27 -7.78 -0.92
C ALA A 107 -3.96 -9.10 -1.27
N GLU A 108 -3.76 -9.61 -2.49
CA GLU A 108 -4.31 -10.91 -2.91
C GLU A 108 -3.73 -12.04 -2.08
N HIS A 109 -2.43 -11.99 -1.77
CA HIS A 109 -1.78 -12.95 -0.89
C HIS A 109 -2.37 -12.92 0.54
N LEU A 110 -2.47 -11.74 1.14
CA LEU A 110 -3.07 -11.57 2.47
C LEU A 110 -4.54 -12.00 2.49
N ALA A 111 -5.30 -11.70 1.43
CA ALA A 111 -6.69 -12.12 1.32
C ALA A 111 -6.82 -13.64 1.18
N ALA A 112 -5.91 -14.30 0.45
CA ALA A 112 -5.86 -15.75 0.40
C ALA A 112 -5.55 -16.38 1.78
N GLN A 113 -4.91 -15.64 2.69
CA GLN A 113 -4.67 -16.03 4.09
C GLN A 113 -5.79 -15.63 5.06
N GLY A 114 -6.91 -15.09 4.56
CA GLY A 114 -8.09 -14.77 5.39
C GLY A 114 -8.14 -13.35 5.94
N PHE A 115 -7.36 -12.42 5.39
CA PHE A 115 -7.46 -10.99 5.72
C PHE A 115 -8.39 -10.25 4.75
N VAL A 116 -9.14 -9.27 5.24
CA VAL A 116 -9.71 -8.24 4.36
C VAL A 116 -8.65 -7.19 4.12
N THR A 117 -8.36 -6.87 2.86
CA THR A 117 -7.39 -5.80 2.56
C THR A 117 -8.07 -4.63 1.88
N PHE A 118 -7.54 -3.43 2.09
CA PHE A 118 -7.96 -2.23 1.37
C PHE A 118 -6.74 -1.50 0.82
N ARG A 119 -6.82 -1.14 -0.46
CA ARG A 119 -5.83 -0.34 -1.20
C ARG A 119 -6.57 0.84 -1.81
N PHE A 120 -5.94 2.00 -1.92
CA PHE A 120 -6.54 3.14 -2.62
C PHE A 120 -5.54 3.90 -3.48
N ASP A 121 -6.06 4.56 -4.52
CA ASP A 121 -5.25 5.43 -5.36
C ASP A 121 -4.97 6.70 -4.57
N LYS A 122 -3.69 7.06 -4.44
CA LYS A 122 -3.33 8.32 -3.78
C LYS A 122 -3.88 9.52 -4.55
N ARG A 123 -3.79 10.70 -3.94
CA ARG A 123 -4.18 11.96 -4.58
C ARG A 123 -3.55 12.07 -5.97
N CYS A 124 -4.34 12.51 -6.94
CA CYS A 124 -3.91 12.70 -8.33
C CYS A 124 -3.48 11.42 -9.06
N ALA A 125 -3.82 10.23 -8.52
CA ALA A 125 -3.53 8.94 -9.15
C ALA A 125 -4.81 8.20 -9.52
N GLY A 126 -4.73 7.36 -10.56
CA GLY A 126 -5.82 6.45 -10.96
C GLY A 126 -7.19 7.14 -11.07
N ALA A 127 -8.15 6.66 -10.29
CA ALA A 127 -9.52 7.18 -10.25
C ALA A 127 -9.78 8.16 -9.07
N SER A 128 -8.74 8.52 -8.32
CA SER A 128 -8.82 9.51 -7.25
C SER A 128 -8.79 10.93 -7.79
N GLY A 129 -9.46 11.83 -7.07
CA GLY A 129 -9.37 13.27 -7.33
C GLY A 129 -7.97 13.82 -7.05
N CYS A 130 -7.75 15.05 -7.47
CA CYS A 130 -6.50 15.77 -7.25
C CYS A 130 -6.78 17.08 -6.49
N SER A 131 -5.85 17.46 -5.61
CA SER A 131 -5.84 18.76 -4.93
C SER A 131 -4.47 19.41 -5.14
N PRO A 132 -4.39 20.74 -5.29
CA PRO A 132 -3.11 21.45 -5.33
C PRO A 132 -2.35 21.40 -4.00
N SER A 133 -3.04 21.13 -2.88
CA SER A 133 -2.40 20.85 -1.59
C SER A 133 -2.04 19.37 -1.49
N LEU A 134 -0.74 19.11 -1.33
CA LEU A 134 -0.13 17.80 -1.12
C LEU A 134 0.67 17.83 0.20
N ALA A 135 0.02 18.27 1.28
CA ALA A 135 0.63 18.31 2.60
C ALA A 135 0.62 16.93 3.25
N LEU A 136 1.57 16.66 4.14
CA LEU A 136 1.60 15.41 4.91
C LEU A 136 0.30 15.20 5.70
N ASP A 137 -0.26 16.27 6.28
CA ASP A 137 -1.53 16.21 7.01
C ASP A 137 -2.70 15.76 6.13
N ASP A 138 -2.71 16.15 4.85
CA ASP A 138 -3.72 15.68 3.89
C ASP A 138 -3.61 14.16 3.67
N TYR A 139 -2.37 13.63 3.57
CA TYR A 139 -2.14 12.19 3.44
C TYR A 139 -2.52 11.42 4.70
N VAL A 140 -2.25 11.99 5.89
CA VAL A 140 -2.67 11.40 7.17
C VAL A 140 -4.19 11.33 7.26
N GLU A 141 -4.90 12.37 6.84
CA GLU A 141 -6.37 12.39 6.86
C GLU A 141 -6.97 11.46 5.80
N ASP A 142 -6.34 11.29 4.64
CA ASP A 142 -6.72 10.28 3.66
C ASP A 142 -6.56 8.86 4.22
N ALA A 143 -5.41 8.58 4.83
CA ALA A 143 -5.13 7.28 5.46
C ALA A 143 -6.09 7.00 6.61
N ARG A 144 -6.41 8.01 7.44
CA ARG A 144 -7.42 7.91 8.50
C ARG A 144 -8.80 7.58 7.92
N ALA A 145 -9.23 8.28 6.88
CA ALA A 145 -10.52 8.03 6.25
C ALA A 145 -10.60 6.62 5.63
N ALA A 146 -9.52 6.17 4.99
CA ALA A 146 -9.40 4.82 4.46
C ALA A 146 -9.45 3.75 5.58
N PHE A 147 -8.77 4.01 6.70
CA PHE A 147 -8.75 3.13 7.87
C PHE A 147 -10.16 2.99 8.48
N GLU A 148 -10.86 4.09 8.69
CA GLU A 148 -12.22 4.06 9.24
C GLU A 148 -13.20 3.37 8.29
N LEU A 149 -13.07 3.60 6.98
CA LEU A 149 -13.87 2.90 5.97
C LEU A 149 -13.65 1.38 6.03
N LEU A 150 -12.39 0.93 6.13
CA LEU A 150 -12.06 -0.48 6.28
C LEU A 150 -12.58 -1.07 7.59
N ARG A 151 -12.38 -0.35 8.70
CA ARG A 151 -12.80 -0.79 10.05
C ARG A 151 -14.32 -0.92 10.17
N ALA A 152 -15.08 -0.13 9.40
CA ALA A 152 -16.54 -0.14 9.39
C ALA A 152 -17.15 -1.31 8.59
N ARG A 153 -16.36 -2.08 7.83
CA ARG A 153 -16.87 -3.21 7.04
C ARG A 153 -17.51 -4.28 7.94
N PRO A 154 -18.68 -4.83 7.57
CA PRO A 154 -19.35 -5.86 8.36
C PRO A 154 -18.52 -7.14 8.50
N GLU A 155 -17.70 -7.46 7.50
CA GLU A 155 -16.80 -8.60 7.50
C GLU A 155 -15.59 -8.41 8.42
N VAL A 156 -15.26 -7.18 8.83
CA VAL A 156 -14.04 -6.85 9.55
C VAL A 156 -14.26 -6.89 11.06
N ASN A 157 -13.28 -7.46 11.77
CA ASN A 157 -13.16 -7.34 13.21
C ASN A 157 -12.49 -5.99 13.55
N PRO A 158 -13.21 -5.02 14.13
CA PRO A 158 -12.69 -3.68 14.37
C PRO A 158 -11.57 -3.62 15.41
N ALA A 159 -11.31 -4.73 16.14
CA ALA A 159 -10.18 -4.87 17.07
C ALA A 159 -8.93 -5.48 16.41
N LYS A 160 -8.99 -5.85 15.12
CA LYS A 160 -7.90 -6.50 14.38
C LYS A 160 -7.69 -5.84 13.02
N VAL A 161 -7.47 -4.53 13.02
CA VAL A 161 -7.17 -3.74 11.82
C VAL A 161 -5.73 -3.26 11.91
N PHE A 162 -4.94 -3.56 10.88
CA PHE A 162 -3.53 -3.23 10.78
C PHE A 162 -3.30 -2.26 9.62
N VAL A 163 -2.20 -1.52 9.67
CA VAL A 163 -1.76 -0.65 8.59
C VAL A 163 -0.39 -1.13 8.14
N PHE A 164 -0.21 -1.29 6.83
CA PHE A 164 1.07 -1.53 6.19
C PHE A 164 1.41 -0.34 5.31
N GLY A 165 2.55 0.26 5.59
CA GLY A 165 3.08 1.40 4.87
C GLY A 165 4.33 1.03 4.09
N HIS A 166 4.45 1.55 2.86
CA HIS A 166 5.67 1.46 2.07
C HIS A 166 6.21 2.87 1.81
N ASP A 167 7.46 3.11 2.17
CA ASP A 167 8.15 4.40 1.99
C ASP A 167 7.46 5.55 2.75
N GLU A 168 6.79 6.49 2.08
CA GLU A 168 5.95 7.54 2.72
C GLU A 168 4.69 6.99 3.42
N GLY A 169 4.20 5.83 2.95
CA GLY A 169 2.98 5.21 3.45
C GLY A 169 3.11 4.61 4.83
#